data_AF-A0AAD3CLB8-F1
#
_entry.id   AF-A0AAD3CLB8-F1
#
_cell.length_a   1.000
_cell.length_b   1.000
_cell.length_c   1.000
_cell.angle_alpha   90.00
_cell.angle_beta   90.00
_cell.angle_gamma   90.00
#
_symmetry.space_group_name_H-M   'P 1'
#
loop_
_entity.id
_entity.type
_entity.pdbx_description
1 polymer ?
#
loop_
_entity_poly.entity_id
_entity_poly.type
_entity_poly.pdbx_seq_one_letter_code
_entity_poly.pdbx_strand_id
1 'polypeptide(L)'
;MDETNYALVVAPESALQFTLTRDSSADKTSDGTASCLMTLKHPGGNAYLAFKVKTTQPRRYLVRPNQGIVAPGTSETVKIVLVEKDKQMLLQSFDRLGQSALDHSKDKFLVQSCMIDETFGKNYLEQKRTLVDDHSPDGAKASKDLAESLTAMWNKLSSGEDSRIFNRKLQVRHVVAASSGKETPSKVAPKGKFSDKTSLESMTPDQMFAEISSLRRKYDELVTFSVNLTAERDILNNTLEQTKRDLNREVAKNKDLAAGKTRDGGVDTAKSSGGGIGFFTFIIMAVLIFLVAVKLSLMGKVDFLLEAPVVGDVMRMEL
;
A
#
# COMPACT_ATOMS: atom_id res chain seq x y z
N MET A 1 -7.50 -4.64 -37.35
CA MET A 1 -7.49 -5.77 -36.40
C MET A 1 -7.18 -5.17 -35.04
N ASP A 2 -8.19 -4.97 -34.22
CA ASP A 2 -8.12 -4.14 -33.02
C ASP A 2 -7.37 -4.83 -31.87
N GLU A 3 -6.26 -4.23 -31.43
CA GLU A 3 -5.45 -4.68 -30.28
C GLU A 3 -6.17 -4.54 -28.92
N THR A 4 -7.42 -4.10 -28.90
CA THR A 4 -8.18 -3.75 -27.68
C THR A 4 -9.21 -4.80 -27.25
N ASN A 5 -9.34 -5.91 -27.96
CA ASN A 5 -10.41 -6.89 -27.70
C ASN A 5 -10.29 -7.62 -26.34
N TYR A 6 -9.18 -7.41 -25.61
CA TYR A 6 -8.89 -7.97 -24.29
C TYR A 6 -8.67 -6.91 -23.19
N ALA A 7 -8.83 -5.63 -23.53
CA ALA A 7 -8.68 -4.52 -22.61
C ALA A 7 -10.03 -4.14 -22.00
N LEU A 8 -10.18 -4.29 -20.69
CA LEU A 8 -11.36 -3.76 -19.99
C LEU A 8 -11.37 -2.24 -20.09
N VAL A 9 -12.55 -1.69 -20.41
CA VAL A 9 -12.78 -0.25 -20.39
C VAL A 9 -13.00 0.15 -18.94
N VAL A 10 -12.13 1.03 -18.42
CA VAL A 10 -12.14 1.42 -17.01
C VAL A 10 -12.71 2.83 -16.85
N ALA A 11 -13.77 2.96 -16.06
CA ALA A 11 -14.38 4.23 -15.69
C ALA A 11 -14.25 4.45 -14.17
N PRO A 12 -13.84 5.65 -13.69
CA PRO A 12 -13.45 6.84 -14.45
C PRO A 12 -12.11 6.66 -15.19
N GLU A 13 -11.96 7.34 -16.34
CA GLU A 13 -10.79 7.16 -17.22
C GLU A 13 -9.54 7.92 -16.76
N SER A 14 -9.73 9.03 -16.04
CA SER A 14 -8.68 10.00 -15.71
C SER A 14 -8.06 9.74 -14.33
N ALA A 15 -8.88 9.77 -13.28
CA ALA A 15 -8.45 9.59 -11.91
C ALA A 15 -9.57 9.06 -11.01
N LEU A 16 -9.18 8.30 -9.98
CA LEU A 16 -10.06 7.88 -8.90
C LEU A 16 -10.14 9.00 -7.88
N GLN A 17 -11.32 9.61 -7.76
CA GLN A 17 -11.54 10.72 -6.85
C GLN A 17 -12.17 10.26 -5.54
N PHE A 18 -11.58 10.65 -4.41
CA PHE A 18 -12.10 10.43 -3.07
C PHE A 18 -12.51 11.78 -2.48
N THR A 19 -13.79 11.88 -2.13
CA THR A 19 -14.32 13.04 -1.42
C THR A 19 -14.16 12.84 0.09
N LEU A 20 -13.40 13.71 0.73
CA LEU A 20 -13.15 13.71 2.16
C LEU A 20 -14.22 14.59 2.83
N THR A 21 -15.05 13.98 3.67
CA THR A 21 -16.08 14.68 4.48
C THR A 21 -15.62 14.81 5.93
N ARG A 22 -15.89 15.97 6.53
CA ARG A 22 -15.59 16.25 7.96
C ARG A 22 -16.62 15.64 8.90
N ASP A 23 -17.87 15.55 8.46
CA ASP A 23 -18.96 15.07 9.31
C ASP A 23 -19.09 13.56 9.29
N SER A 24 -18.93 12.96 10.48
CA SER A 24 -19.37 11.60 10.81
C SER A 24 -20.80 11.59 11.41
N SER A 25 -21.53 12.72 11.39
CA SER A 25 -22.76 12.89 12.18
C SER A 25 -23.95 13.59 11.51
N ALA A 26 -23.88 14.03 10.24
CA ALA A 26 -24.96 14.84 9.65
C ALA A 26 -26.00 14.08 8.81
N ASP A 27 -25.79 12.80 8.48
CA ASP A 27 -26.80 11.99 7.81
C ASP A 27 -26.60 10.51 8.14
N LYS A 28 -27.57 9.86 8.78
CA LYS A 28 -27.51 8.44 9.19
C LYS A 28 -27.48 7.47 7.98
N THR A 29 -27.33 7.98 6.77
CA THR A 29 -27.42 7.25 5.51
C THR A 29 -26.10 7.21 4.73
N SER A 30 -25.10 8.03 5.07
CA SER A 30 -23.76 7.97 4.45
C SER A 30 -22.71 7.65 5.51
N ASP A 31 -22.00 6.54 5.32
CA ASP A 31 -21.09 5.88 6.28
C ASP A 31 -19.84 6.70 6.67
N GLY A 32 -19.83 8.04 6.47
CA GLY A 32 -18.67 8.91 6.68
C GLY A 32 -17.42 8.53 5.88
N THR A 33 -17.49 7.46 5.10
CA THR A 33 -16.35 6.74 4.58
C THR A 33 -16.01 7.29 3.21
N ALA A 34 -14.80 7.81 3.06
CA ALA A 34 -14.31 8.27 1.78
C ALA A 34 -14.14 7.07 0.84
N SER A 35 -14.99 6.97 -0.18
CA SER A 35 -14.96 5.86 -1.12
C SER A 35 -15.17 6.32 -2.56
N CYS A 36 -14.71 5.49 -3.49
CA CYS A 36 -14.79 5.71 -4.93
C CYS A 36 -15.26 4.41 -5.59
N LEU A 37 -16.06 4.53 -6.66
CA LEU A 37 -16.49 3.41 -7.49
C LEU A 37 -15.72 3.43 -8.80
N MET A 38 -15.18 2.27 -9.17
CA MET A 38 -14.54 2.04 -10.45
C MET A 38 -15.30 0.96 -11.20
N THR A 39 -15.79 1.27 -12.41
CA THR A 39 -16.51 0.32 -13.25
C THR A 39 -15.58 -0.24 -14.31
N LEU A 40 -15.54 -1.56 -14.39
CA LEU A 40 -14.79 -2.34 -15.37
C LEU A 40 -15.78 -2.89 -16.40
N LYS A 41 -15.79 -2.33 -17.61
CA LYS A 41 -16.72 -2.68 -18.67
C LYS A 41 -16.06 -3.53 -19.75
N HIS A 42 -16.75 -4.58 -20.17
CA HIS A 42 -16.35 -5.39 -21.30
C HIS A 42 -16.49 -4.60 -22.62
N PRO A 43 -15.44 -4.49 -23.47
CA PRO A 43 -15.48 -3.68 -24.70
C PRO A 43 -16.38 -4.26 -25.79
N GLY A 44 -16.60 -5.58 -25.79
CA GLY A 44 -17.36 -6.32 -26.81
C GLY A 44 -16.68 -7.65 -27.13
N GLY A 45 -17.32 -8.51 -27.93
CA GLY A 45 -16.81 -9.86 -28.25
C GLY A 45 -17.40 -10.97 -27.37
N ASN A 46 -16.91 -12.19 -27.54
CA ASN A 46 -17.46 -13.41 -26.90
C ASN A 46 -16.55 -14.00 -25.80
N ALA A 47 -15.32 -13.51 -25.65
CA ALA A 47 -14.38 -14.02 -24.66
C ALA A 47 -14.67 -13.47 -23.26
N TYR A 48 -14.39 -14.25 -22.23
CA TYR A 48 -14.45 -13.76 -20.85
C TYR A 48 -13.16 -13.03 -20.50
N LEU A 49 -13.25 -11.97 -19.69
CA LEU A 49 -12.10 -11.19 -19.25
C LEU A 49 -11.93 -11.30 -17.74
N ALA A 50 -10.77 -11.75 -17.28
CA ALA A 50 -10.42 -11.67 -15.86
C ALA A 50 -9.76 -10.33 -15.56
N PHE A 51 -9.94 -9.84 -14.34
CA PHE A 51 -9.29 -8.62 -13.85
C PHE A 51 -8.62 -8.79 -12.50
N LYS A 52 -7.59 -7.98 -12.26
CA LYS A 52 -6.92 -7.83 -10.96
C LYS A 52 -6.58 -6.37 -10.71
N VAL A 53 -6.94 -5.89 -9.53
CA VAL A 53 -6.71 -4.50 -9.09
C VAL A 53 -5.55 -4.49 -8.09
N LYS A 54 -4.52 -3.69 -8.38
CA LYS A 54 -3.35 -3.46 -7.53
C LYS A 54 -3.25 -1.98 -7.18
N THR A 55 -2.62 -1.67 -6.05
CA THR A 55 -2.39 -0.28 -5.60
C THR A 55 -0.97 -0.11 -5.07
N THR A 56 -0.43 1.10 -5.17
CA THR A 56 0.83 1.47 -4.53
C THR A 56 0.72 1.60 -3.01
N GLN A 57 -0.50 1.70 -2.46
CA GLN A 57 -0.75 1.86 -1.02
C GLN A 57 -1.79 0.85 -0.49
N PRO A 58 -1.44 -0.45 -0.39
CA PRO A 58 -2.39 -1.50 0.01
C PRO A 58 -2.94 -1.36 1.44
N ARG A 59 -2.24 -0.62 2.32
CA ARG A 59 -2.71 -0.35 3.70
C ARG A 59 -3.72 0.80 3.77
N ARG A 60 -3.68 1.72 2.80
CA ARG A 60 -4.51 2.92 2.77
C ARG A 60 -5.87 2.69 2.13
N TYR A 61 -5.96 1.71 1.23
CA TYR A 61 -7.17 1.45 0.45
C TYR A 61 -7.65 0.02 0.61
N LEU A 62 -8.93 -0.14 0.95
CA LEU A 62 -9.64 -1.40 0.87
C LEU A 62 -10.34 -1.50 -0.48
N VAL A 63 -10.08 -2.58 -1.22
CA VAL A 63 -10.60 -2.79 -2.59
C VAL A 63 -11.49 -4.02 -2.62
N ARG A 64 -12.75 -3.86 -3.04
CA ARG A 64 -13.68 -4.98 -3.16
C ARG A 64 -14.58 -4.87 -4.41
N PRO A 65 -14.63 -5.91 -5.26
CA PRO A 65 -13.66 -7.02 -5.35
C PRO A 65 -12.28 -6.54 -5.83
N ASN A 66 -11.19 -7.17 -5.38
CA ASN A 66 -9.83 -6.87 -5.84
C ASN A 66 -9.40 -7.71 -7.07
N GLN A 67 -10.14 -8.77 -7.38
CA GLN A 67 -9.98 -9.59 -8.58
C GLN A 67 -11.32 -10.25 -8.90
N GLY A 68 -11.53 -10.61 -10.16
CA GLY A 68 -12.75 -11.27 -10.60
C GLY A 68 -12.77 -11.50 -12.11
N ILE A 69 -13.96 -11.80 -12.63
CA ILE A 69 -14.21 -12.06 -14.04
C ILE A 69 -15.38 -11.19 -14.50
N VAL A 70 -15.27 -10.64 -15.70
CA VAL A 70 -16.30 -9.88 -16.40
C VAL A 70 -16.76 -10.70 -17.61
N ALA A 71 -18.05 -10.99 -17.66
CA ALA A 71 -18.65 -11.71 -18.78
C ALA A 71 -18.75 -10.82 -20.03
N PRO A 72 -18.78 -11.41 -21.23
CA PRO A 72 -19.04 -10.71 -22.48
C PRO A 72 -20.22 -9.73 -22.39
N GLY A 73 -19.98 -8.47 -22.75
CA GLY A 73 -21.02 -7.42 -22.77
C GLY A 73 -21.47 -6.91 -21.40
N THR A 74 -20.89 -7.40 -20.31
CA THR A 74 -21.24 -6.98 -18.93
C THR A 74 -20.25 -5.97 -18.35
N SER A 75 -20.50 -5.53 -17.12
CA SER A 75 -19.59 -4.69 -16.35
C SER A 75 -19.57 -5.09 -14.88
N GLU A 76 -18.39 -5.01 -14.26
CA GLU A 76 -18.20 -5.21 -12.82
C GLU A 76 -17.89 -3.89 -12.13
N THR A 77 -18.44 -3.66 -10.94
CA THR A 77 -18.13 -2.46 -10.14
C THR A 77 -17.21 -2.81 -8.97
N VAL A 78 -16.08 -2.13 -8.90
CA VAL A 78 -15.09 -2.22 -7.83
C VAL A 78 -15.26 -1.02 -6.89
N LYS A 79 -15.61 -1.30 -5.63
CA LYS A 79 -15.64 -0.30 -4.56
C LYS A 79 -14.26 -0.18 -3.92
N ILE A 80 -13.73 1.03 -3.89
CA ILE A 80 -12.45 1.36 -3.26
C ILE A 80 -12.74 2.29 -2.10
N VAL A 81 -12.30 1.92 -0.91
CA VAL A 81 -12.53 2.64 0.33
C VAL A 81 -11.19 3.13 0.87
N LEU A 82 -11.09 4.42 1.14
CA LEU A 82 -9.98 5.02 1.88
C LEU A 82 -10.16 4.73 3.37
N VAL A 83 -9.12 4.18 3.99
CA VAL A 83 -9.13 3.84 5.42
C VAL A 83 -9.24 5.10 6.27
N GLU A 84 -10.06 5.04 7.32
CA GLU A 84 -10.43 6.19 8.16
C GLU A 84 -9.21 6.92 8.76
N LYS A 85 -8.19 6.19 9.20
CA LYS A 85 -6.95 6.79 9.71
C LYS A 85 -6.25 7.68 8.66
N ASP A 86 -6.14 7.20 7.43
CA ASP A 86 -5.52 7.97 6.34
C ASP A 86 -6.41 9.14 5.89
N LYS A 87 -7.74 8.95 5.89
CA LYS A 87 -8.71 10.02 5.66
C LYS A 87 -8.50 11.17 6.66
N GLN A 88 -8.39 10.86 7.95
CA GLN A 88 -8.17 11.86 9.00
C GLN A 88 -6.83 12.57 8.84
N MET A 89 -5.75 11.85 8.52
CA MET A 89 -4.44 12.47 8.25
C MET A 89 -4.51 13.44 7.06
N LEU A 90 -5.18 13.05 5.97
CA LEU A 90 -5.34 13.91 4.80
C LEU A 90 -6.18 15.16 5.12
N LEU A 91 -7.25 15.03 5.91
CA LEU A 91 -8.03 16.18 6.38
C LEU A 91 -7.19 17.12 7.26
N GLN A 92 -6.39 16.59 8.19
CA GLN A 92 -5.49 17.41 9.00
C GLN A 92 -4.44 18.14 8.15
N SER A 93 -3.87 17.47 7.14
CA SER A 93 -2.94 18.11 6.20
C SER A 93 -3.63 19.21 5.39
N PHE A 94 -4.88 18.98 4.96
CA PHE A 94 -5.68 19.99 4.28
C PHE A 94 -5.97 21.20 5.18
N ASP A 95 -6.31 21.00 6.45
CA ASP A 95 -6.59 22.12 7.36
C ASP A 95 -5.35 22.98 7.63
N ARG A 96 -4.13 22.42 7.51
CA ARG A 96 -2.87 23.15 7.73
C ARG A 96 -2.34 23.83 6.47
N LEU A 97 -2.40 23.17 5.32
CA LEU A 97 -1.73 23.60 4.08
C LEU A 97 -2.72 23.90 2.93
N GLY A 98 -4.02 23.68 3.13
CA GLY A 98 -5.05 23.83 2.10
C GLY A 98 -5.03 22.71 1.05
N GLN A 99 -5.61 22.98 -0.11
CA GLN A 99 -5.79 22.00 -1.19
C GLN A 99 -4.46 21.48 -1.76
N SER A 100 -3.39 22.29 -1.72
CA SER A 100 -2.05 21.90 -2.20
C SER A 100 -1.51 20.66 -1.47
N ALA A 101 -1.90 20.45 -0.21
CA ALA A 101 -1.53 19.27 0.58
C ALA A 101 -2.04 17.96 -0.02
N LEU A 102 -3.19 18.01 -0.70
CA LEU A 102 -3.87 16.86 -1.28
C LEU A 102 -3.44 16.58 -2.73
N ASP A 103 -2.98 17.62 -3.44
CA ASP A 103 -2.54 17.55 -4.83
C ASP A 103 -1.25 16.71 -5.02
N HIS A 104 -0.51 16.48 -3.93
CA HIS A 104 0.70 15.67 -3.93
C HIS A 104 0.47 14.17 -3.71
N SER A 105 -0.78 13.68 -3.76
CA SER A 105 -1.03 12.23 -3.70
C SER A 105 -0.34 11.52 -4.86
N LYS A 106 0.66 10.69 -4.56
CA LYS A 106 1.39 9.87 -5.53
C LYS A 106 0.76 8.48 -5.69
N ASP A 107 -0.41 8.28 -5.10
CA ASP A 107 -1.08 6.99 -5.03
C ASP A 107 -1.61 6.60 -6.42
N LYS A 108 -1.38 5.35 -6.80
CA LYS A 108 -1.75 4.85 -8.13
C LYS A 108 -2.40 3.48 -8.00
N PHE A 109 -3.41 3.26 -8.84
CA PHE A 109 -4.03 1.98 -9.05
C PHE A 109 -3.61 1.41 -10.40
N LEU A 110 -3.52 0.09 -10.48
CA LEU A 110 -3.26 -0.66 -11.68
C LEU A 110 -4.36 -1.72 -11.83
N VAL A 111 -5.14 -1.62 -12.89
CA VAL A 111 -6.09 -2.65 -13.32
C VAL A 111 -5.40 -3.49 -14.38
N GLN A 112 -5.24 -4.78 -14.11
CA GLN A 112 -4.76 -5.76 -15.07
C GLN A 112 -5.96 -6.50 -15.64
N SER A 113 -6.00 -6.72 -16.95
CA SER A 113 -7.02 -7.55 -17.61
C SER A 113 -6.38 -8.57 -18.54
N CYS A 114 -7.00 -9.73 -18.67
CA CYS A 114 -6.58 -10.76 -19.62
C CYS A 114 -7.80 -11.54 -20.12
N MET A 115 -7.66 -12.14 -21.31
CA MET A 115 -8.63 -13.12 -21.80
C MET A 115 -8.47 -14.43 -21.04
N ILE A 116 -9.59 -15.08 -20.79
CA ILE A 116 -9.66 -16.40 -20.18
C ILE A 116 -10.59 -17.30 -20.98
N ASP A 117 -10.43 -18.61 -20.78
CA ASP A 117 -11.28 -19.60 -21.40
C ASP A 117 -12.75 -19.47 -20.95
N GLU A 118 -13.66 -19.70 -21.89
CA GLU A 118 -15.10 -19.57 -21.69
C GLU A 118 -15.64 -20.55 -20.63
N THR A 119 -15.12 -21.77 -20.57
CA THR A 119 -15.58 -22.77 -19.60
C THR A 119 -15.21 -22.35 -18.18
N PHE A 120 -13.98 -21.88 -17.98
CA PHE A 120 -13.51 -21.38 -16.69
C PHE A 120 -14.31 -20.12 -16.27
N GLY A 121 -14.52 -19.18 -17.18
CA GLY A 121 -15.27 -17.95 -16.93
C GLY A 121 -16.71 -18.18 -16.51
N LYS A 122 -17.42 -19.09 -17.20
CA LYS A 122 -18.81 -19.47 -16.87
C LYS A 122 -18.91 -20.13 -15.50
N ASN A 123 -18.12 -21.17 -15.27
CA ASN A 123 -18.13 -21.92 -14.01
C ASN A 123 -17.85 -21.00 -12.81
N TYR A 124 -16.88 -20.10 -12.94
CA TYR A 124 -16.56 -19.13 -11.89
C TYR A 124 -17.73 -18.19 -11.57
N LEU A 125 -18.41 -17.66 -12.59
CA LEU A 125 -19.52 -16.72 -12.39
C LEU A 125 -20.77 -17.40 -11.83
N GLU A 126 -21.05 -18.62 -12.26
CA GLU A 126 -22.14 -19.44 -11.71
C GLU A 126 -21.88 -19.76 -10.24
N GLN A 127 -20.67 -20.22 -9.90
CA GLN A 127 -20.27 -20.50 -8.52
C GLN A 127 -20.26 -19.21 -7.67
N LYS A 128 -19.77 -18.09 -8.21
CA LYS A 128 -19.84 -16.79 -7.50
C LYS A 128 -21.29 -16.43 -7.19
N ARG A 129 -22.23 -16.64 -8.12
CA ARG A 129 -23.64 -16.28 -7.95
C ARG A 129 -24.33 -17.13 -6.87
N THR A 130 -24.03 -18.42 -6.78
CA THR A 130 -24.63 -19.30 -5.75
C THR A 130 -24.09 -19.00 -4.35
N LEU A 131 -22.84 -18.52 -4.25
CA LEU A 131 -22.19 -18.24 -2.97
C LEU A 131 -22.54 -16.88 -2.36
N VAL A 132 -23.15 -15.95 -3.11
CA VAL A 132 -23.50 -14.62 -2.59
C VAL A 132 -24.49 -14.71 -1.41
N ASP A 133 -25.42 -15.66 -1.46
CA ASP A 133 -26.48 -15.83 -0.47
C ASP A 133 -26.16 -16.92 0.57
N ASP A 134 -25.02 -17.61 0.43
CA ASP A 134 -24.62 -18.72 1.29
C ASP A 134 -23.61 -18.29 2.36
N HIS A 135 -24.12 -17.96 3.55
CA HIS A 135 -23.31 -17.66 4.73
C HIS A 135 -22.97 -18.90 5.58
N SER A 136 -23.18 -20.11 5.05
CA SER A 136 -22.72 -21.35 5.68
C SER A 136 -21.19 -21.36 5.79
N PRO A 137 -20.62 -22.05 6.81
CA PRO A 137 -19.18 -22.35 6.83
C PRO A 137 -18.69 -23.03 5.54
N ASP A 138 -19.54 -23.83 4.89
CA ASP A 138 -19.21 -24.47 3.61
C ASP A 138 -19.17 -23.46 2.45
N GLY A 139 -20.08 -22.49 2.42
CA GLY A 139 -20.08 -21.39 1.46
C GLY A 139 -18.85 -20.49 1.60
N ALA A 140 -18.43 -20.20 2.83
CA ALA A 140 -17.20 -19.46 3.10
C ALA A 140 -15.94 -20.20 2.58
N LYS A 141 -15.89 -21.52 2.76
CA LYS A 141 -14.83 -22.37 2.20
C LYS A 141 -14.85 -22.36 0.68
N ALA A 142 -16.00 -22.55 0.06
CA ALA A 142 -16.14 -22.51 -1.40
C ALA A 142 -15.77 -21.15 -2.00
N SER A 143 -16.09 -20.03 -1.33
CA SER A 143 -15.66 -18.70 -1.77
C SER A 143 -14.16 -18.52 -1.69
N LYS A 144 -13.51 -19.13 -0.68
CA LYS A 144 -12.05 -19.12 -0.56
C LYS A 144 -11.42 -19.96 -1.68
N ASP A 145 -11.93 -21.16 -1.93
CA ASP A 145 -11.45 -22.04 -3.01
C ASP A 145 -11.61 -21.37 -4.39
N LEU A 146 -12.73 -20.67 -4.59
CA LEU A 146 -12.98 -19.86 -5.80
C LEU A 146 -11.93 -18.74 -5.95
N ALA A 147 -11.62 -18.03 -4.87
CA ALA A 147 -10.58 -16.98 -4.89
C ALA A 147 -9.17 -17.57 -5.13
N GLU A 148 -8.88 -18.75 -4.59
CA GLU A 148 -7.61 -19.46 -4.79
C GLU A 148 -7.45 -19.92 -6.24
N SER A 149 -8.50 -20.46 -6.87
CA SER A 149 -8.48 -20.87 -8.29
C SER A 149 -8.15 -19.70 -9.23
N LEU A 150 -8.75 -18.53 -8.99
CA LEU A 150 -8.46 -17.33 -9.78
C LEU A 150 -7.03 -16.83 -9.53
N THR A 151 -6.55 -16.94 -8.28
CA THR A 151 -5.17 -16.59 -7.93
C THR A 151 -4.16 -17.52 -8.63
N ALA A 152 -4.44 -18.83 -8.67
CA ALA A 152 -3.63 -19.81 -9.37
C ALA A 152 -3.58 -19.53 -10.88
N MET A 153 -4.71 -19.15 -11.49
CA MET A 153 -4.75 -18.69 -12.89
C MET A 153 -3.81 -17.50 -13.11
N TRP A 154 -3.88 -16.46 -12.27
CA TRP A 154 -3.00 -15.28 -12.38
C TRP A 154 -1.50 -15.62 -12.22
N ASN A 155 -1.17 -16.62 -11.39
CA ASN A 155 0.21 -17.08 -11.22
C ASN A 155 0.72 -17.76 -12.49
N LYS A 156 -0.10 -18.59 -13.16
CA LYS A 156 0.23 -19.21 -14.45
C LYS A 156 0.46 -18.18 -15.55
N LEU A 157 -0.38 -17.15 -15.61
CA LEU A 157 -0.20 -16.06 -16.59
C LEU A 157 1.08 -15.25 -16.34
N SER A 158 1.47 -15.10 -15.08
CA SER A 158 2.70 -14.39 -14.72
C SER A 158 3.97 -15.20 -15.05
N SER A 159 3.87 -16.53 -15.19
CA SER A 159 4.99 -17.40 -15.59
C SER A 159 5.23 -17.48 -17.11
N GLY A 160 4.45 -16.77 -17.93
CA GLY A 160 4.74 -16.60 -19.36
C GLY A 160 3.97 -17.51 -20.32
N GLU A 161 2.87 -18.13 -19.88
CA GLU A 161 2.01 -18.97 -20.72
C GLU A 161 0.96 -18.10 -21.45
N ASP A 162 1.20 -17.83 -22.73
CA ASP A 162 0.32 -17.38 -23.85
C ASP A 162 -0.80 -16.32 -23.67
N SER A 163 -1.05 -15.77 -22.48
CA SER A 163 -2.10 -14.76 -22.29
C SER A 163 -1.52 -13.35 -22.20
N ARG A 164 -1.98 -12.48 -23.11
CA ARG A 164 -1.64 -11.06 -23.11
C ARG A 164 -2.33 -10.35 -21.94
N ILE A 165 -1.54 -9.88 -20.97
CA ILE A 165 -2.03 -9.06 -19.87
C ILE A 165 -2.03 -7.59 -20.30
N PHE A 166 -3.20 -6.96 -20.30
CA PHE A 166 -3.36 -5.53 -20.49
C PHE A 166 -3.33 -4.79 -19.15
N ASN A 167 -2.70 -3.62 -19.12
CA ASN A 167 -2.45 -2.86 -17.90
C ASN A 167 -3.00 -1.44 -18.03
N ARG A 168 -3.98 -1.07 -17.20
CA ARG A 168 -4.52 0.30 -17.10
C ARG A 168 -4.14 0.92 -15.77
N LYS A 169 -3.41 2.05 -15.81
CA LYS A 169 -3.00 2.80 -14.61
C LYS A 169 -3.91 3.98 -14.37
N LEU A 170 -4.28 4.21 -13.11
CA LEU A 170 -5.10 5.32 -12.65
C LEU A 170 -4.38 6.07 -11.53
N GLN A 171 -4.47 7.39 -11.55
CA GLN A 171 -4.03 8.23 -10.44
C GLN A 171 -5.15 8.41 -9.43
N VAL A 172 -4.80 8.71 -8.18
CA VAL A 172 -5.76 9.04 -7.13
C VAL A 172 -5.79 10.55 -6.90
N ARG A 173 -6.97 11.10 -6.70
CA ARG A 173 -7.20 12.50 -6.31
C ARG A 173 -8.04 12.55 -5.04
N HIS A 174 -7.67 13.43 -4.12
CA HIS A 174 -8.44 13.70 -2.91
C HIS A 174 -8.99 15.13 -2.98
N VAL A 175 -10.25 15.30 -2.59
CA VAL A 175 -10.93 16.60 -2.53
C VAL A 175 -11.75 16.66 -1.27
N VAL A 176 -11.76 17.81 -0.60
CA VAL A 176 -12.60 18.02 0.59
C VAL A 176 -13.97 18.53 0.17
N ALA A 177 -15.03 17.95 0.74
CA ALA A 177 -16.38 18.47 0.52
C ALA A 177 -16.48 19.89 1.13
N ALA A 178 -16.94 20.86 0.35
CA ALA A 178 -17.25 22.18 0.88
C ALA A 178 -18.39 22.06 1.90
N SER A 179 -18.16 22.44 3.15
CA SER A 179 -19.23 22.62 4.12
C SER A 179 -20.17 23.68 3.59
N SER A 180 -21.46 23.36 3.47
CA SER A 180 -22.51 24.27 3.02
C SER A 180 -22.68 25.44 4.01
N GLY A 181 -21.78 26.41 3.94
CA GLY A 181 -21.96 27.76 4.45
C GLY A 181 -22.76 28.55 3.42
N LYS A 182 -23.90 29.07 3.86
CA LYS A 182 -24.85 29.85 3.06
C LYS A 182 -24.20 31.17 2.62
N GLU A 183 -23.66 31.24 1.41
CA GLU A 183 -23.39 32.51 0.72
C GLU A 183 -23.91 32.47 -0.73
N THR A 184 -24.57 33.56 -1.09
CA THR A 184 -25.38 33.85 -2.29
C THR A 184 -24.59 33.84 -3.62
N PRO A 185 -25.29 33.77 -4.77
CA PRO A 185 -24.75 33.26 -6.03
C PRO A 185 -23.90 34.30 -6.76
N SER A 186 -22.67 33.94 -7.13
CA SER A 186 -21.93 34.62 -8.19
C SER A 186 -21.54 33.63 -9.28
N LYS A 187 -22.31 33.76 -10.35
CA LYS A 187 -22.16 33.30 -11.72
C LYS A 187 -20.70 33.14 -12.20
N VAL A 188 -20.53 32.05 -12.97
CA VAL A 188 -19.57 31.83 -14.07
C VAL A 188 -18.20 31.25 -13.67
N ALA A 189 -18.09 29.94 -13.86
CA ALA A 189 -16.84 29.23 -14.04
C ALA A 189 -16.05 29.77 -15.24
N PRO A 190 -14.72 29.60 -15.24
CA PRO A 190 -14.06 29.16 -16.45
C PRO A 190 -13.32 27.83 -16.24
N LYS A 191 -13.60 26.91 -17.15
CA LYS A 191 -12.80 25.72 -17.44
C LYS A 191 -11.36 26.14 -17.74
N GLY A 192 -10.40 25.69 -16.95
CA GLY A 192 -8.98 25.72 -17.32
C GLY A 192 -8.59 24.45 -18.07
N LYS A 193 -8.71 24.47 -19.39
CA LYS A 193 -7.94 23.58 -20.28
C LYS A 193 -6.46 23.95 -20.13
N PHE A 194 -5.59 22.97 -19.97
CA PHE A 194 -4.20 23.12 -20.36
C PHE A 194 -4.16 23.21 -21.89
N SER A 195 -3.90 24.39 -22.44
CA SER A 195 -3.33 24.53 -23.79
C SER A 195 -2.46 25.77 -23.86
N ASP A 196 -1.21 25.51 -24.21
CA ASP A 196 -0.31 26.28 -25.06
C ASP A 196 -0.17 27.80 -24.96
N LYS A 197 1.10 28.17 -24.91
CA LYS A 197 1.71 29.48 -25.21
C LYS A 197 0.96 30.23 -26.31
N THR A 198 0.17 31.26 -25.97
CA THR A 198 -0.06 32.42 -26.85
C THR A 198 -0.74 33.58 -26.12
N SER A 199 -0.28 34.79 -26.45
CA SER A 199 -0.96 36.10 -26.31
C SER A 199 -0.96 36.79 -24.93
N LEU A 200 0.16 37.47 -24.63
CA LEU A 200 0.27 38.52 -23.60
C LEU A 200 -0.39 39.86 -23.98
N GLU A 201 -0.93 40.01 -25.20
CA GLU A 201 -1.27 41.33 -25.76
C GLU A 201 -2.77 41.70 -25.77
N SER A 202 -3.65 41.00 -25.06
CA SER A 202 -5.09 41.37 -25.07
C SER A 202 -5.86 41.17 -23.76
N MET A 203 -5.20 41.25 -22.60
CA MET A 203 -5.92 41.27 -21.32
C MET A 203 -6.36 42.68 -20.93
N THR A 204 -7.61 42.80 -20.47
CA THR A 204 -8.14 44.05 -19.92
C THR A 204 -7.38 44.42 -18.62
N PRO A 205 -7.20 45.71 -18.30
CA PRO A 205 -6.46 46.13 -17.10
C PRO A 205 -6.95 45.48 -15.81
N ASP A 206 -8.27 45.30 -15.65
CA ASP A 206 -8.88 44.68 -14.47
C ASP A 206 -8.53 43.18 -14.36
N GLN A 207 -8.40 42.48 -15.48
CA GLN A 207 -7.96 41.07 -15.51
C GLN A 207 -6.48 40.95 -15.15
N MET A 208 -5.63 41.88 -15.59
CA MET A 208 -4.23 41.93 -15.17
C MET A 208 -4.09 42.15 -13.66
N PHE A 209 -4.86 43.08 -13.08
CA PHE A 209 -4.85 43.31 -11.63
C PHE A 209 -5.33 42.09 -10.83
N ALA A 210 -6.34 41.38 -11.32
CA ALA A 210 -6.82 40.14 -10.70
C ALA A 210 -5.75 39.03 -10.74
N GLU A 211 -5.05 38.87 -11.87
CA GLU A 211 -3.95 37.91 -11.99
C GLU A 211 -2.76 38.26 -11.10
N ILE A 212 -2.34 39.54 -11.07
CA ILE A 212 -1.26 40.01 -10.19
C ILE A 212 -1.62 39.75 -8.73
N SER A 213 -2.87 39.99 -8.33
CA SER A 213 -3.36 39.71 -6.98
C SER A 213 -3.34 38.21 -6.66
N SER A 214 -3.72 37.37 -7.62
CA SER A 214 -3.66 35.91 -7.49
C SER A 214 -2.22 35.40 -7.40
N LEU A 215 -1.31 36.01 -8.16
CA LEU A 215 0.10 35.65 -8.21
C LEU A 215 0.81 36.06 -6.91
N ARG A 216 0.44 37.21 -6.36
CA ARG A 216 0.91 37.67 -5.05
C ARG A 216 0.45 36.73 -3.93
N ARG A 217 -0.80 36.27 -3.94
CA ARG A 217 -1.28 35.26 -2.98
C ARG A 217 -0.51 33.94 -3.10
N LYS A 218 -0.25 33.46 -4.33
CA LYS A 218 0.58 32.26 -4.55
C LYS A 218 2.02 32.45 -4.07
N TYR A 219 2.58 33.64 -4.23
CA TYR A 219 3.91 33.96 -3.74
C TYR A 219 3.95 33.94 -2.21
N ASP A 220 2.97 34.58 -1.54
CA ASP A 220 2.87 34.59 -0.08
C ASP A 220 2.66 33.18 0.51
N GLU A 221 1.88 32.34 -0.17
CA GLU A 221 1.73 30.92 0.17
C GLU A 221 3.06 30.15 0.03
N LEU A 222 3.79 30.35 -1.07
CA LEU A 222 5.10 29.71 -1.27
C LEU A 222 6.13 30.16 -0.24
N VAL A 223 6.14 31.45 0.11
CA VAL A 223 7.00 31.99 1.17
C VAL A 223 6.65 31.36 2.51
N THR A 224 5.35 31.29 2.85
CA THR A 224 4.88 30.65 4.09
C THR A 224 5.28 29.17 4.14
N PHE A 225 5.13 28.46 3.03
CA PHE A 225 5.55 27.06 2.91
C PHE A 225 7.06 26.89 3.09
N SER A 226 7.87 27.77 2.50
CA SER A 226 9.33 27.75 2.66
C SER A 226 9.76 28.00 4.11
N VAL A 227 9.10 28.93 4.80
CA VAL A 227 9.35 29.20 6.22
C VAL A 227 8.99 27.97 7.06
N ASN A 228 7.86 27.33 6.77
CA ASN A 228 7.41 26.16 7.50
C ASN A 228 8.34 24.95 7.28
N LEU A 229 8.81 24.72 6.05
CA LEU A 229 9.82 23.69 5.76
C LEU A 229 11.13 23.94 6.50
N THR A 230 11.52 25.20 6.67
CA THR A 230 12.73 25.57 7.41
C THR A 230 12.54 25.28 8.90
N ALA A 231 11.38 25.60 9.46
CA ALA A 231 11.04 25.26 10.84
C ALA A 231 11.01 23.74 11.08
N GLU A 232 10.41 22.96 10.17
CA GLU A 232 10.42 21.49 10.27
C GLU A 232 11.85 20.93 10.19
N ARG A 233 12.68 21.46 9.28
CA ARG A 233 14.09 21.08 9.15
C ARG A 233 14.86 21.35 10.44
N ASP A 234 14.63 22.48 11.09
CA ASP A 234 15.29 22.83 12.36
C ASP A 234 14.81 21.96 13.53
N ILE A 235 13.52 21.64 13.59
CA ILE A 235 12.96 20.72 14.59
C ILE A 235 13.58 19.32 14.43
N LEU A 236 13.64 18.82 13.19
CA LEU A 236 14.24 17.51 12.90
C LEU A 236 15.73 17.50 13.21
N ASN A 237 16.46 18.57 12.86
CA ASN A 237 17.88 18.68 13.14
C ASN A 237 18.17 18.72 14.65
N ASN A 238 17.36 19.45 15.42
CA ASN A 238 17.46 19.46 16.89
C ASN A 238 17.12 18.11 17.51
N THR A 239 16.09 17.42 17.00
CA THR A 239 15.70 16.07 17.46
C THR A 239 16.80 15.05 17.17
N LEU A 240 17.42 15.13 15.99
CA LEU A 240 18.55 14.29 15.60
C LEU A 240 19.76 14.53 16.51
N GLU A 241 20.12 15.78 16.74
CA GLU A 241 21.21 16.15 17.64
C GLU A 241 20.96 15.72 19.09
N GLN A 242 19.72 15.81 19.57
CA GLN A 242 19.34 15.32 20.90
C GLN A 242 19.46 13.81 20.99
N THR A 243 18.91 13.08 20.00
CA THR A 243 19.00 11.61 19.95
C THR A 243 20.46 11.14 19.86
N LYS A 244 21.31 11.84 19.10
CA LYS A 244 22.74 11.55 18.98
C LYS A 244 23.48 11.80 20.30
N ARG A 245 23.15 12.86 21.03
CA ARG A 245 23.72 13.15 22.35
C ARG A 245 23.32 12.09 23.38
N ASP A 246 22.07 11.67 23.38
CA ASP A 246 21.56 10.63 24.27
C ASP A 246 22.23 9.28 23.98
N LEU A 247 22.34 8.91 22.71
CA LEU A 247 23.06 7.69 22.30
C LEU A 247 24.54 7.72 22.71
N ASN A 248 25.23 8.85 22.53
CA ASN A 248 26.63 8.98 22.93
C ASN A 248 26.80 8.90 24.45
N ARG A 249 25.82 9.39 25.21
CA ARG A 249 25.79 9.28 26.69
C ARG A 249 25.58 7.84 27.14
N GLU A 250 24.72 7.07 26.47
CA GLU A 250 24.56 5.63 26.73
C GLU A 250 25.80 4.83 26.38
N VAL A 251 26.44 5.12 25.24
CA VAL A 251 27.69 4.47 24.84
C VAL A 251 28.81 4.74 25.85
N ALA A 252 28.93 5.97 26.35
CA ALA A 252 29.89 6.29 27.42
C ALA A 252 29.57 5.53 28.72
N LYS A 253 28.31 5.51 29.14
CA LYS A 253 27.85 4.78 30.33
C LYS A 253 28.12 3.26 30.22
N ASN A 254 27.89 2.68 29.04
CA ASN A 254 28.16 1.26 28.78
C ASN A 254 29.67 0.95 28.75
N LYS A 255 30.50 1.89 28.29
CA LYS A 255 31.96 1.75 28.32
C LYS A 255 32.52 1.82 29.74
N ASP A 256 31.98 2.70 30.58
CA ASP A 256 32.37 2.79 32.00
C ASP A 256 31.94 1.54 32.80
N LEU A 257 30.75 0.99 32.49
CA LEU A 257 30.30 -0.29 33.05
C LEU A 257 31.16 -1.48 32.59
N ALA A 258 31.70 -1.44 31.37
CA ALA A 258 32.66 -2.44 30.88
C ALA A 258 34.06 -2.27 31.51
N ALA A 259 34.47 -1.04 31.82
CA ALA A 259 35.75 -0.74 32.46
C ALA A 259 35.75 -0.94 34.00
N GLY A 260 34.56 -0.96 34.62
CA GLY A 260 34.39 -1.16 36.07
C GLY A 260 34.63 -2.59 36.59
N LYS A 261 35.01 -3.55 35.75
CA LYS A 261 35.21 -4.96 36.14
C LYS A 261 36.68 -5.39 36.30
N THR A 262 37.62 -4.46 36.36
CA THR A 262 39.05 -4.77 36.61
C THR A 262 39.60 -3.88 37.72
N ARG A 263 39.27 -4.22 38.98
CA ARG A 263 39.98 -3.72 40.16
C ARG A 263 39.56 -4.49 41.43
N ASP A 264 40.01 -5.73 41.55
CA ASP A 264 40.47 -6.29 42.82
C ASP A 264 41.40 -7.49 42.56
N GLY A 265 42.38 -7.69 43.44
CA GLY A 265 43.66 -8.36 43.14
C GLY A 265 43.77 -9.88 43.37
N GLY A 266 45.00 -10.37 43.17
CA GLY A 266 45.50 -11.62 43.75
C GLY A 266 45.60 -12.84 42.81
N VAL A 267 46.78 -13.01 42.21
CA VAL A 267 47.61 -14.24 42.12
C VAL A 267 47.02 -15.56 41.53
N ASP A 268 47.87 -16.17 40.68
CA ASP A 268 47.94 -17.55 40.14
C ASP A 268 47.15 -17.98 38.89
N THR A 269 47.90 -17.96 37.78
CA THR A 269 48.11 -19.07 36.82
C THR A 269 46.96 -20.01 36.50
N ALA A 270 46.28 -19.78 35.37
CA ALA A 270 45.91 -20.85 34.43
C ALA A 270 45.58 -20.27 33.05
N LYS A 271 46.38 -20.67 32.07
CA LYS A 271 46.21 -20.44 30.65
C LYS A 271 45.00 -21.24 30.16
N SER A 272 43.89 -20.58 29.79
CA SER A 272 42.92 -21.17 28.87
C SER A 272 42.47 -20.12 27.86
N SER A 273 42.75 -20.41 26.59
CA SER A 273 42.33 -19.61 25.44
C SER A 273 40.86 -19.92 25.15
N GLY A 274 39.95 -19.13 25.72
CA GLY A 274 38.53 -19.17 25.39
C GLY A 274 38.15 -17.93 24.60
N GLY A 275 38.36 -17.96 23.28
CA GLY A 275 37.84 -16.93 22.38
C GLY A 275 36.32 -16.96 22.39
N GLY A 276 35.71 -16.01 23.10
CA GLY A 276 34.26 -15.83 23.15
C GLY A 276 33.71 -15.55 21.76
N ILE A 277 33.07 -16.55 21.17
CA ILE A 277 32.31 -16.45 19.93
C ILE A 277 31.15 -15.49 20.21
N GLY A 278 31.18 -14.31 19.58
CA GLY A 278 30.17 -13.27 19.77
C GLY A 278 28.75 -13.82 19.54
N PHE A 279 27.78 -13.23 20.23
CA PHE A 279 26.36 -13.63 20.17
C PHE A 279 25.84 -13.78 18.73
N PHE A 280 26.34 -12.95 17.79
CA PHE A 280 26.05 -13.05 16.37
C PHE A 280 26.56 -14.34 15.71
N THR A 281 27.77 -14.78 16.04
CA THR A 281 28.33 -16.03 15.52
C THR A 281 27.64 -17.27 16.12
N PHE A 282 27.15 -17.19 17.35
CA PHE A 282 26.32 -18.24 17.94
C PHE A 282 24.97 -18.36 17.22
N ILE A 283 24.32 -17.23 16.92
CA ILE A 283 23.06 -17.20 16.14
C ILE A 283 23.29 -17.76 14.73
N ILE A 284 24.37 -17.37 14.06
CA ILE A 284 24.69 -17.88 12.72
C ILE A 284 24.91 -19.40 12.73
N MET A 285 25.65 -19.92 13.73
CA MET A 285 25.83 -21.35 13.90
C MET A 285 24.51 -22.08 14.19
N ALA A 286 23.65 -21.51 15.04
CA ALA A 286 22.34 -22.10 15.35
C ALA A 286 21.44 -22.17 14.11
N VAL A 287 21.43 -21.11 13.27
CA VAL A 287 20.67 -21.11 12.01
C VAL A 287 21.25 -22.12 11.01
N LEU A 288 22.58 -22.24 10.92
CA LEU A 288 23.24 -23.23 10.06
C LEU A 288 22.89 -24.66 10.47
N ILE A 289 22.95 -24.97 11.76
CA ILE A 289 22.59 -26.29 12.30
C ILE A 289 21.12 -26.59 12.03
N PHE A 290 20.23 -25.60 12.21
CA PHE A 290 18.80 -25.75 11.93
C PHE A 290 18.53 -26.01 10.44
N LEU A 291 19.18 -25.28 9.54
CA LEU A 291 19.02 -25.49 8.10
C LEU A 291 19.55 -26.86 7.67
N VAL A 292 20.67 -27.33 8.23
CA VAL A 292 21.19 -28.68 7.95
C VAL A 292 20.23 -29.75 8.47
N ALA A 293 19.67 -29.58 9.67
CA ALA A 293 18.69 -30.50 10.24
C ALA A 293 17.40 -30.59 9.40
N VAL A 294 16.87 -29.45 8.95
CA VAL A 294 15.70 -29.39 8.06
C VAL A 294 16.00 -30.06 6.71
N LYS A 295 17.20 -29.85 6.17
CA LYS A 295 17.63 -30.43 4.88
C LYS A 295 17.87 -31.94 4.98
N LEU A 296 18.34 -32.44 6.12
CA LEU A 296 18.47 -33.88 6.41
C LEU A 296 17.11 -34.54 6.64
N SER A 297 16.18 -33.86 7.32
CA SER A 297 14.80 -34.31 7.51
C SER A 297 14.04 -34.42 6.19
N LEU A 298 14.22 -33.45 5.29
CA LEU A 298 13.67 -33.48 3.91
C LEU A 298 14.30 -34.57 3.03
N MET A 299 15.52 -35.02 3.32
CA MET A 299 16.22 -36.08 2.58
C MET A 299 15.96 -37.49 3.14
N GLY A 300 15.10 -37.63 4.16
CA GLY A 300 14.66 -38.93 4.68
C GLY A 300 15.76 -39.79 5.30
N LYS A 301 16.93 -39.23 5.62
CA LYS A 301 18.04 -39.93 6.28
C LYS A 301 18.07 -39.56 7.77
N VAL A 302 17.18 -40.17 8.55
CA VAL A 302 17.08 -39.94 10.01
C VAL A 302 17.89 -40.95 10.82
N ASP A 303 18.53 -41.95 10.18
CA ASP A 303 19.26 -43.02 10.88
C ASP A 303 20.65 -42.64 11.39
N PHE A 304 21.19 -41.47 11.04
CA PHE A 304 22.51 -41.04 11.51
C PHE A 304 22.52 -40.44 12.93
N LEU A 305 21.36 -40.04 13.45
CA LEU A 305 21.26 -39.41 14.78
C LEU A 305 21.27 -40.41 15.94
N LEU A 306 21.24 -41.72 15.67
CA LEU A 306 21.32 -42.79 16.66
C LEU A 306 22.76 -43.21 17.01
N GLU A 307 23.76 -42.74 16.26
CA GLU A 307 25.17 -43.14 16.45
C GLU A 307 26.01 -42.06 17.16
N ALA A 308 25.37 -40.99 17.66
CA ALA A 308 26.02 -39.97 18.46
C ALA A 308 25.92 -40.32 19.96
N PRO A 309 27.03 -40.62 20.66
CA PRO A 309 27.03 -41.24 21.99
C PRO A 309 26.49 -40.37 23.14
N VAL A 310 26.07 -39.13 22.89
CA VAL A 310 25.72 -38.16 23.94
C VAL A 310 24.21 -37.82 23.99
N VAL A 311 23.45 -38.15 22.94
CA VAL A 311 22.01 -37.80 22.87
C VAL A 311 21.09 -38.97 23.27
N GLY A 312 21.62 -40.21 23.25
CA GLY A 312 20.85 -41.41 23.59
C GLY A 312 20.38 -41.51 25.05
N ASP A 313 21.13 -40.93 25.99
CA ASP A 313 20.81 -41.05 27.42
C ASP A 313 19.76 -40.05 27.92
N VAL A 314 19.58 -38.92 27.23
CA VAL A 314 18.57 -37.92 27.62
C VAL A 314 17.16 -38.31 27.14
N MET A 315 17.06 -39.15 26.10
CA MET A 315 15.77 -39.61 25.54
C MET A 315 15.22 -40.89 26.19
N ARG A 316 15.95 -41.55 27.10
CA ARG A 316 15.49 -42.77 27.82
C ARG A 316 14.97 -42.53 29.24
N MET A 317 15.03 -41.30 29.75
CA MET A 317 14.61 -41.00 31.14
C MET A 317 13.19 -40.44 31.28
N GLU A 318 12.44 -40.27 30.20
CA GLU A 318 11.03 -39.83 30.24
C GLU A 318 10.13 -40.83 29.49
N LEU A 319 10.10 -42.07 29.96
CA LEU A 319 9.07 -43.08 29.69
C LEU A 319 8.85 -43.95 30.93
#